data_AF-A0A2P2JAH6-F1
#
_entry.id   AF-A0A2P2JAH6-F1
#
_cell.length_a   1.000
_cell.length_b   1.000
_cell.length_c   1.000
_cell.angle_alpha   90.00
_cell.angle_beta   90.00
_cell.angle_gamma   90.00
#
_symmetry.space_group_name_H-M   'P 1'
#
loop_
_entity.id
_entity.type
_entity.pdbx_description
1 polymer ?
#
loop_
_entity_poly.entity_id
_entity_poly.type
_entity_poly.pdbx_seq_one_letter_code
_entity_poly.pdbx_strand_id
1 'polypeptide(L)'
;MTDSCAQRQNQPPLPPAVEEWIRRICIEQNQPPLGVDARKRLATLGEATAIGILRTISRTEIKYSFDGFVLYLASSVQGKHGSSPSRSPTLSASPSKSLCSSLLENRNPAPTVTPVLFDSRVDHNSQSVTPMQLETSDNNPGIVGKPAISPQLEALGELEFRKAFLILSYIGGAPLEKVISVGEIQTLKDLPMYKFEEEVWTSLGSRCGYIKANERTKSIHWDSGKTHTYHCHVTLNGSYKFKGPYLTPTKNVLQRVVGDDNILSVKFEEEKMDDRNLAGCSRDYFATYGRFAREGIFVGLRCYHFFVYKDGGKEEKKKNPTSSPVKCFFVRMESEAKIDCKDYVFSHKTVREARALFVHAESLSSLSKYMVRLSLLLSKTVNMQVNLSEVNIETIPDVQCKDEDGNIVLDKDGQICIHTDGTGFISEDLALKCPRNIFKGQGTNPNIVKTALCLEESQEKCMEMRSSKPHGGLWPLLIQFRLFHNGCAVKGTLLVNRKLPVKTICVRPSMIKVETDPKLVGKSTKSSLEIVGTR
;
A
#
# COMPACT_ATOMS: atom_id res chain seq x y z
N MET A 1 13.06 49.64 -31.91
CA MET A 1 14.27 49.52 -31.06
C MET A 1 14.05 50.31 -29.78
N THR A 2 13.25 49.81 -28.84
CA THR A 2 13.10 50.36 -27.48
C THR A 2 12.22 49.38 -26.70
N ASP A 3 12.83 48.33 -26.13
CA ASP A 3 12.23 47.53 -25.05
C ASP A 3 13.20 46.46 -24.49
N SER A 4 14.32 46.19 -25.18
CA SER A 4 15.31 45.21 -24.73
C SER A 4 16.21 45.68 -23.55
N CYS A 5 16.12 46.95 -23.11
CA CYS A 5 17.06 47.50 -22.14
C CYS A 5 16.52 47.59 -20.69
N ALA A 6 15.20 47.53 -20.49
CA ALA A 6 14.58 47.74 -19.17
C ALA A 6 14.48 46.47 -18.29
N GLN A 7 14.68 45.26 -18.85
CA GLN A 7 14.61 44.00 -18.08
C GLN A 7 15.95 43.51 -17.50
N ARG A 8 17.08 44.17 -17.79
CA ARG A 8 18.40 43.75 -17.26
C ARG A 8 18.68 44.22 -15.83
N GLN A 9 17.94 45.18 -15.28
CA GLN A 9 18.33 45.84 -14.03
C GLN A 9 17.85 45.17 -12.73
N ASN A 10 17.20 44.00 -12.78
CA ASN A 10 16.72 43.31 -11.56
C ASN A 10 17.02 41.80 -11.51
N GLN A 11 17.96 41.31 -12.33
CA GLN A 11 18.34 39.89 -12.31
C GLN A 11 19.54 39.66 -11.37
N PRO A 12 19.53 38.60 -10.53
CA PRO A 12 20.67 38.27 -9.69
C PRO A 12 21.90 37.96 -10.56
N PRO A 13 23.09 38.53 -10.26
CA PRO A 13 24.28 38.24 -11.04
C PRO A 13 24.66 36.78 -10.87
N LEU A 14 24.73 36.04 -11.99
CA LEU A 14 25.25 34.68 -12.02
C LEU A 14 26.70 34.67 -12.56
N PRO A 15 27.52 33.68 -12.20
CA PRO A 15 28.87 33.54 -12.74
C PRO A 15 28.85 33.49 -14.29
N PRO A 16 29.84 34.07 -14.99
CA PRO A 16 29.86 34.16 -16.45
C PRO A 16 29.69 32.82 -17.16
N ALA A 17 30.26 31.74 -16.61
CA ALA A 17 30.11 30.41 -17.18
C ALA A 17 28.66 29.89 -17.09
N VAL A 18 27.94 30.21 -16.02
CA VAL A 18 26.53 29.83 -15.84
C VAL A 18 25.64 30.61 -16.81
N GLU A 19 25.91 31.91 -17.00
CA GLU A 19 25.19 32.74 -17.98
C GLU A 19 25.38 32.23 -19.41
N GLU A 20 26.59 31.81 -19.78
CA GLU A 20 26.86 31.27 -21.12
C GLU A 20 26.12 29.95 -21.37
N TRP A 21 26.03 29.07 -20.35
CA TRP A 21 25.22 27.86 -20.45
C TRP A 21 23.72 28.15 -20.59
N ILE A 22 23.20 29.13 -19.84
CA ILE A 22 21.79 29.57 -19.96
C ILE A 22 21.53 30.09 -21.38
N ARG A 23 22.40 30.99 -21.88
CA ARG A 23 22.29 31.56 -23.22
C ARG A 23 22.29 30.48 -24.30
N ARG A 24 23.19 29.51 -24.19
CA ARG A 24 23.26 28.37 -25.12
C ARG A 24 21.98 27.56 -25.13
N ILE A 25 21.43 27.19 -23.98
CA ILE A 25 20.18 26.41 -23.91
C ILE A 25 19.00 27.20 -24.47
N CYS A 26 18.90 28.49 -24.19
CA CYS A 26 17.86 29.36 -24.77
C CYS A 26 17.90 29.35 -26.31
N ILE A 27 19.10 29.40 -26.90
CA ILE A 27 19.27 29.38 -28.36
C ILE A 27 19.05 27.97 -28.93
N GLU A 28 19.72 26.96 -28.38
CA GLU A 28 19.73 25.58 -28.88
C GLU A 28 18.34 24.92 -28.76
N GLN A 29 17.54 25.26 -27.74
CA GLN A 29 16.22 24.67 -27.49
C GLN A 29 15.05 25.67 -27.62
N ASN A 30 15.29 26.83 -28.24
CA ASN A 30 14.31 27.89 -28.47
C ASN A 30 13.47 28.24 -27.23
N GLN A 31 14.14 28.50 -26.11
CA GLN A 31 13.51 28.84 -24.83
C GLN A 31 13.63 30.32 -24.51
N PRO A 32 12.63 30.91 -23.81
CA PRO A 32 12.75 32.28 -23.31
C PRO A 32 13.91 32.40 -22.30
N PRO A 33 14.41 33.63 -22.03
CA PRO A 33 15.41 33.85 -21.00
C PRO A 33 14.94 33.33 -19.65
N LEU A 34 15.87 32.73 -18.90
CA LEU A 34 15.57 32.18 -17.59
C LEU A 34 15.06 33.28 -16.64
N GLY A 35 13.94 33.02 -15.98
CA GLY A 35 13.26 33.92 -15.07
C GLY A 35 14.00 34.14 -13.74
N VAL A 36 13.57 35.18 -13.01
CA VAL A 36 14.26 35.67 -11.81
C VAL A 36 14.35 34.61 -10.71
N ASP A 37 13.30 33.84 -10.48
CA ASP A 37 13.27 32.85 -9.39
C ASP A 37 14.16 31.64 -9.67
N ALA A 38 14.19 31.17 -10.93
CA ALA A 38 15.11 30.11 -11.34
C ALA A 38 16.56 30.58 -11.29
N ARG A 39 16.85 31.84 -11.67
CA ARG A 39 18.16 32.46 -11.54
C ARG A 39 18.61 32.57 -10.08
N LYS A 40 17.74 33.06 -9.18
CA LYS A 40 18.02 33.07 -7.73
C LYS A 40 18.35 31.68 -7.22
N ARG A 41 17.61 30.66 -7.66
CA ARG A 41 17.85 29.28 -7.23
C ARG A 41 19.19 28.75 -7.72
N LEU A 42 19.58 29.00 -8.96
CA LEU A 42 20.92 28.62 -9.46
C LEU A 42 22.04 29.34 -8.69
N ALA A 43 21.87 30.62 -8.37
CA ALA A 43 22.83 31.37 -7.57
C ALA A 43 23.08 30.72 -6.19
N THR A 44 22.03 30.23 -5.54
CA THR A 44 22.14 29.59 -4.21
C THR A 44 22.85 28.24 -4.21
N LEU A 45 23.03 27.59 -5.36
CA LEU A 45 23.61 26.23 -5.44
C LEU A 45 25.14 26.23 -5.66
N GLY A 46 25.73 27.39 -5.94
CA GLY A 46 27.12 27.51 -6.35
C GLY A 46 27.36 27.12 -7.81
N GLU A 47 28.43 27.67 -8.39
CA GLU A 47 28.73 27.61 -9.84
C GLU A 47 28.82 26.18 -10.39
N ALA A 48 29.58 25.30 -9.74
CA ALA A 48 29.78 23.92 -10.21
C ALA A 48 28.46 23.12 -10.27
N THR A 49 27.62 23.27 -9.25
CA THR A 49 26.30 22.61 -9.17
C THR A 49 25.34 23.17 -10.20
N ALA A 50 25.31 24.50 -10.36
CA ALA A 50 24.50 25.17 -11.36
C ALA A 50 24.86 24.71 -12.78
N ILE A 51 26.15 24.64 -13.12
CA ILE A 51 26.62 24.12 -14.41
C ILE A 51 26.24 22.64 -14.59
N GLY A 52 26.32 21.82 -13.54
CA GLY A 52 25.90 20.42 -13.59
C GLY A 52 24.42 20.25 -13.94
N ILE A 53 23.55 21.09 -13.37
CA ILE A 53 22.12 21.12 -13.70
C ILE A 53 21.94 21.55 -15.16
N LEU A 54 22.56 22.65 -15.58
CA LEU A 54 22.40 23.19 -16.94
C LEU A 54 22.92 22.21 -18.01
N ARG A 55 24.02 21.50 -17.78
CA ARG A 55 24.50 20.43 -18.67
C ARG A 55 23.53 19.26 -18.78
N THR A 56 22.82 18.95 -17.71
CA THR A 56 21.80 17.89 -17.72
C THR A 56 20.60 18.34 -18.57
N ILE A 57 20.20 19.59 -18.42
CA ILE A 57 19.12 20.19 -19.21
C ILE A 57 19.52 20.31 -20.69
N SER A 58 20.75 20.73 -21.00
CA SER A 58 21.17 20.89 -22.40
C SER A 58 21.14 19.58 -23.20
N ARG A 59 21.22 18.43 -22.53
CA ARG A 59 21.14 17.08 -23.13
C ARG A 59 19.72 16.51 -23.18
N THR A 60 18.75 17.21 -22.62
CA THR A 60 17.37 16.74 -22.48
C THR A 60 16.43 17.76 -23.13
N GLU A 61 15.52 17.31 -23.98
CA GLU A 61 14.52 18.19 -24.59
C GLU A 61 13.57 18.78 -23.52
N ILE A 62 13.46 20.11 -23.50
CA ILE A 62 12.56 20.82 -22.57
C ILE A 62 11.11 20.75 -23.09
N LYS A 63 10.26 19.97 -22.41
CA LYS A 63 8.87 19.72 -22.82
C LYS A 63 7.84 20.76 -22.37
N TYR A 64 8.15 21.54 -21.33
CA TYR A 64 7.18 22.44 -20.69
C TYR A 64 7.75 23.84 -20.51
N SER A 65 8.69 24.04 -19.58
CA SER A 65 9.36 25.33 -19.40
C SER A 65 10.78 25.15 -18.88
N PHE A 66 11.68 26.00 -19.34
CA PHE A 66 13.07 26.01 -18.89
C PHE A 66 13.18 26.32 -17.40
N ASP A 67 12.45 27.33 -16.90
CA ASP A 67 12.37 27.68 -15.48
C ASP A 67 11.90 26.52 -14.60
N GLY A 68 10.82 25.85 -15.00
CA GLY A 68 10.27 24.73 -14.25
C GLY A 68 11.26 23.57 -14.16
N PHE A 69 12.01 23.31 -15.24
CA PHE A 69 12.99 22.24 -15.26
C PHE A 69 14.22 22.55 -14.39
N VAL A 70 14.69 23.79 -14.41
CA VAL A 70 15.75 24.26 -13.50
C VAL A 70 15.33 24.11 -12.05
N LEU A 71 14.13 24.60 -11.68
CA LEU A 71 13.63 24.52 -10.30
C LEU A 71 13.42 23.08 -9.82
N TYR A 72 12.95 22.20 -10.70
CA TYR A 72 12.80 20.77 -10.41
C TYR A 72 14.15 20.11 -10.10
N LEU A 73 15.15 20.29 -10.98
CA LEU A 73 16.46 19.70 -10.79
C LEU A 73 17.18 20.32 -9.59
N ALA A 74 17.10 21.63 -9.40
CA ALA A 74 17.64 22.32 -8.23
C ALA A 74 17.08 21.78 -6.91
N SER A 75 15.77 21.50 -6.87
CA SER A 75 15.11 20.92 -5.69
C SER A 75 15.55 19.48 -5.44
N SER A 76 15.85 18.72 -6.50
CA SER A 76 16.37 17.35 -6.40
C SER A 76 17.81 17.27 -5.88
N VAL A 77 18.60 18.32 -6.10
CA VAL A 77 20.01 18.40 -5.66
C VAL A 77 20.12 18.81 -4.19
N GLN A 78 19.26 19.72 -3.70
CA GLN A 78 19.22 20.04 -2.26
C GLN A 78 18.77 18.85 -1.39
N GLY A 79 17.99 17.92 -1.94
CA GLY A 79 17.68 16.65 -1.29
C GLY A 79 18.89 15.70 -1.16
N LYS A 80 20.04 16.00 -1.78
CA LYS A 80 21.23 15.15 -1.82
C LYS A 80 22.49 15.74 -1.16
N HIS A 81 22.53 17.04 -0.84
CA HIS A 81 23.67 17.70 -0.20
C HIS A 81 23.39 18.13 1.26
N GLY A 82 22.91 17.19 2.08
CA GLY A 82 23.13 17.22 3.53
C GLY A 82 24.51 16.65 3.93
N SER A 83 25.47 16.60 3.00
CA SER A 83 26.79 16.03 3.24
C SER A 83 27.80 16.73 2.31
N SER A 84 28.70 17.51 2.91
CA SER A 84 29.86 18.10 2.22
C SER A 84 30.99 17.06 2.06
N PRO A 85 31.92 17.25 1.09
CA PRO A 85 32.95 16.28 0.74
C PRO A 85 34.29 16.50 1.47
N SER A 86 35.02 15.42 1.71
CA SER A 86 36.31 15.34 2.40
C SER A 86 37.54 15.50 1.49
N ARG A 87 38.64 16.07 2.03
CA ARG A 87 40.08 15.64 1.97
C ARG A 87 41.02 16.87 2.09
N SER A 88 42.16 16.95 2.79
CA SER A 88 42.98 16.21 3.80
C SER A 88 44.07 17.23 4.29
N PRO A 89 45.20 16.87 4.96
CA PRO A 89 45.46 16.18 6.23
C PRO A 89 46.30 17.05 7.22
N THR A 90 46.07 17.01 8.54
CA THR A 90 47.15 17.30 9.52
C THR A 90 46.80 16.90 10.94
N LEU A 91 47.86 16.53 11.67
CA LEU A 91 47.94 15.97 13.01
C LEU A 91 47.26 16.80 14.11
N SER A 92 46.61 16.12 15.06
CA SER A 92 46.91 16.13 16.51
C SER A 92 45.65 16.06 17.41
N ALA A 93 45.77 15.17 18.42
CA ALA A 93 45.14 15.16 19.74
C ALA A 93 43.59 15.17 19.88
N SER A 94 43.06 14.04 20.35
CA SER A 94 41.85 13.91 21.21
C SER A 94 41.99 14.75 22.50
N PRO A 95 40.94 15.04 23.30
CA PRO A 95 39.68 14.28 23.40
C PRO A 95 38.34 15.07 23.56
N SER A 96 37.25 14.34 23.32
CA SER A 96 35.88 14.49 23.87
C SER A 96 35.05 15.76 23.57
N LYS A 97 33.94 15.56 22.82
CA LYS A 97 32.55 15.86 23.26
C LYS A 97 31.52 15.43 22.21
N SER A 98 30.59 14.58 22.65
CA SER A 98 29.38 14.14 21.97
C SER A 98 28.39 15.27 21.72
N LEU A 99 27.58 15.18 20.66
CA LEU A 99 26.20 15.67 20.65
C LEU A 99 25.35 14.83 19.69
N CYS A 100 24.56 13.94 20.27
CA CYS A 100 23.49 13.17 19.64
C CYS A 100 22.33 14.08 19.22
N SER A 101 21.89 13.97 17.98
CA SER A 101 20.61 14.50 17.52
C SER A 101 19.43 13.66 18.04
N SER A 102 18.67 14.27 18.95
CA SER A 102 17.22 14.15 19.23
C SER A 102 16.41 13.36 18.18
N LEU A 103 15.62 12.32 18.49
CA LEU A 103 14.52 12.24 19.47
C LEU A 103 13.75 13.56 19.62
N LEU A 104 12.83 13.78 18.69
CA LEU A 104 11.65 14.58 18.95
C LEU A 104 10.48 13.60 19.15
N GLU A 105 10.29 13.25 20.42
CA GLU A 105 8.95 13.13 20.98
C GLU A 105 8.23 14.45 20.70
N ASN A 106 7.23 14.42 19.82
CA ASN A 106 6.22 15.46 19.82
C ASN A 106 5.18 15.09 20.88
N ARG A 107 5.43 15.54 22.11
CA ARG A 107 4.33 15.91 23.00
C ARG A 107 3.75 17.22 22.46
N ASN A 108 2.54 17.15 21.94
CA ASN A 108 1.63 18.29 21.85
C ASN A 108 0.26 17.83 22.36
N PRO A 109 -0.54 18.74 22.94
CA PRO A 109 -1.69 18.39 23.75
C PRO A 109 -2.72 17.63 22.92
N ALA A 110 -3.31 16.61 23.55
CA ALA A 110 -4.37 15.83 22.97
C ALA A 110 -5.51 16.74 22.45
N PRO A 111 -5.99 16.58 21.20
CA PRO A 111 -7.42 16.52 21.05
C PRO A 111 -7.83 15.19 21.72
N THR A 112 -8.60 15.27 22.79
CA THR A 112 -9.12 14.12 23.51
C THR A 112 -9.86 13.19 22.54
N VAL A 113 -9.15 12.20 21.98
CA VAL A 113 -9.76 11.03 21.36
C VAL A 113 -9.76 9.98 22.46
N THR A 114 -10.85 10.00 23.22
CA THR A 114 -11.15 9.00 24.24
C THR A 114 -11.11 7.62 23.59
N PRO A 115 -10.35 6.65 24.13
CA PRO A 115 -10.48 5.26 23.71
C PRO A 115 -11.89 4.79 24.10
N VAL A 116 -12.69 4.41 23.12
CA VAL A 116 -14.04 3.88 23.35
C VAL A 116 -13.89 2.52 24.05
N LEU A 117 -14.22 2.50 25.34
CA LEU A 117 -14.49 1.27 26.08
C LEU A 117 -15.70 0.60 25.41
N PHE A 118 -15.51 -0.63 24.93
CA PHE A 118 -16.63 -1.51 24.61
C PHE A 118 -17.18 -2.04 25.93
N ASP A 119 -18.24 -1.42 26.45
CA ASP A 119 -19.08 -2.08 27.44
C ASP A 119 -20.13 -2.92 26.71
N SER A 120 -20.20 -4.19 27.08
CA SER A 120 -21.17 -5.15 26.54
C SER A 120 -22.45 -5.02 27.36
N ARG A 121 -23.21 -3.94 27.12
CA ARG A 121 -24.56 -3.80 27.68
C ARG A 121 -25.54 -3.36 26.60
N VAL A 122 -26.52 -4.23 26.41
CA VAL A 122 -27.64 -4.09 25.50
C VAL A 122 -28.62 -3.12 26.15
N ASP A 123 -28.83 -1.95 25.57
CA ASP A 123 -29.96 -1.09 25.89
C ASP A 123 -30.72 -0.73 24.62
N HIS A 124 -31.97 -1.22 24.57
CA HIS A 124 -32.97 -0.92 23.55
C HIS A 124 -33.56 0.46 23.79
N ASN A 125 -33.09 1.47 23.06
CA ASN A 125 -33.93 2.51 22.44
C ASN A 125 -33.06 3.57 21.78
N SER A 126 -32.97 3.53 20.45
CA SER A 126 -32.56 4.66 19.62
C SER A 126 -33.05 4.38 18.19
N GLN A 127 -33.85 5.29 17.66
CA GLN A 127 -34.51 5.18 16.36
C GLN A 127 -33.47 4.93 15.24
N SER A 128 -33.69 3.82 14.53
CA SER A 128 -32.90 3.36 13.40
C SER A 128 -33.24 4.15 12.15
N VAL A 129 -32.24 4.80 11.54
CA VAL A 129 -32.33 5.26 10.15
C VAL A 129 -31.55 4.28 9.28
N THR A 130 -32.30 3.47 8.54
CA THR A 130 -31.86 2.48 7.55
C THR A 130 -31.19 3.14 6.33
N PRO A 131 -30.14 2.55 5.73
CA PRO A 131 -29.62 2.99 4.44
C PRO A 131 -30.43 2.40 3.27
N MET A 132 -30.78 3.26 2.30
CA MET A 132 -31.53 3.00 1.06
C MET A 132 -33.03 2.68 1.22
N GLN A 133 -33.86 3.73 1.29
CA GLN A 133 -35.29 3.61 1.05
C GLN A 133 -35.58 3.33 -0.44
N LEU A 134 -36.10 2.13 -0.67
CA LEU A 134 -37.24 1.88 -1.55
C LEU A 134 -38.46 2.48 -0.84
N GLU A 135 -39.03 3.57 -1.35
CA GLU A 135 -40.29 4.08 -0.82
C GLU A 135 -41.45 3.22 -1.35
N THR A 136 -42.07 2.47 -0.46
CA THR A 136 -43.49 2.13 -0.56
C THR A 136 -44.10 2.33 0.82
N SER A 137 -45.01 3.30 0.90
CA SER A 137 -45.88 3.55 2.04
C SER A 137 -46.73 2.32 2.33
N ASP A 138 -46.65 1.79 3.55
CA ASP A 138 -47.83 1.34 4.30
C ASP A 138 -47.44 1.08 5.78
N ASN A 139 -48.13 1.78 6.67
CA ASN A 139 -47.92 1.74 8.11
C ASN A 139 -48.49 0.45 8.71
N ASN A 140 -47.64 -0.43 9.24
CA ASN A 140 -48.04 -1.33 10.32
C ASN A 140 -46.82 -1.78 11.15
N PRO A 141 -46.75 -1.48 12.46
CA PRO A 141 -45.65 -1.90 13.32
C PRO A 141 -45.94 -3.28 13.89
N GLY A 142 -45.51 -4.32 13.19
CA GLY A 142 -45.59 -5.70 13.69
C GLY A 142 -44.85 -6.65 12.78
N ILE A 143 -43.82 -7.31 13.33
CA ILE A 143 -42.91 -8.27 12.67
C ILE A 143 -41.85 -7.56 11.81
N VAL A 144 -40.68 -7.31 12.40
CA VAL A 144 -39.46 -6.93 11.66
C VAL A 144 -38.97 -8.17 10.91
N GLY A 145 -39.59 -8.43 9.76
CA GLY A 145 -39.06 -9.38 8.78
C GLY A 145 -37.73 -8.85 8.22
N LYS A 146 -36.84 -9.75 7.82
CA LYS A 146 -35.65 -9.37 7.03
C LYS A 146 -36.11 -8.50 5.84
N PRO A 147 -35.43 -7.39 5.52
CA PRO A 147 -35.77 -6.59 4.35
C PRO A 147 -35.75 -7.47 3.10
N ALA A 148 -36.81 -7.39 2.30
CA ALA A 148 -36.97 -8.23 1.11
C ALA A 148 -35.82 -7.95 0.13
N ILE A 149 -35.14 -9.01 -0.30
CA ILE A 149 -34.09 -8.93 -1.31
C ILE A 149 -34.74 -8.62 -2.66
N SER A 150 -34.26 -7.61 -3.37
CA SER A 150 -34.81 -7.28 -4.69
C SER A 150 -34.39 -8.34 -5.73
N PRO A 151 -35.25 -8.66 -6.72
CA PRO A 151 -34.89 -9.59 -7.79
C PRO A 151 -33.62 -9.19 -8.56
N GLN A 152 -33.36 -7.88 -8.68
CA GLN A 152 -32.15 -7.33 -9.28
C GLN A 152 -30.91 -7.65 -8.45
N LEU A 153 -30.99 -7.56 -7.12
CA LEU A 153 -29.90 -7.95 -6.22
C LEU A 153 -29.64 -9.46 -6.27
N GLU A 154 -30.69 -10.29 -6.38
CA GLU A 154 -30.53 -11.74 -6.56
C GLU A 154 -29.82 -12.05 -7.89
N ALA A 155 -30.26 -11.45 -8.99
CA ALA A 155 -29.64 -11.60 -10.30
C ALA A 155 -28.17 -11.12 -10.29
N LEU A 156 -27.88 -10.00 -9.61
CA LEU A 156 -26.53 -9.50 -9.40
C LEU A 156 -25.66 -10.51 -8.62
N GLY A 157 -26.26 -11.19 -7.64
CA GLY A 157 -25.63 -12.24 -6.82
C GLY A 157 -25.32 -13.55 -7.57
N GLU A 158 -25.74 -13.69 -8.82
CA GLU A 158 -25.35 -14.80 -9.70
C GLU A 158 -24.13 -14.47 -10.59
N LEU A 159 -23.74 -13.20 -10.69
CA LEU A 159 -22.61 -12.77 -11.51
C LEU A 159 -21.28 -13.04 -10.82
N GLU A 160 -20.21 -13.20 -11.61
CA GLU A 160 -18.85 -13.06 -11.10
C GLU A 160 -18.72 -11.72 -10.35
N PHE A 161 -18.09 -11.71 -9.17
CA PHE A 161 -18.04 -10.52 -8.32
C PHE A 161 -17.48 -9.28 -9.04
N ARG A 162 -16.47 -9.44 -9.91
CA ARG A 162 -15.92 -8.32 -10.71
C ARG A 162 -16.95 -7.69 -11.66
N LYS A 163 -17.86 -8.49 -12.21
CA LYS A 163 -18.95 -8.04 -13.09
C LYS A 163 -20.02 -7.31 -12.28
N ALA A 164 -20.47 -7.92 -11.20
CA ALA A 164 -21.41 -7.30 -10.25
C ALA A 164 -20.89 -5.95 -9.73
N PHE A 165 -19.63 -5.92 -9.29
CA PHE A 165 -19.00 -4.71 -8.79
C PHE A 165 -18.89 -3.61 -9.84
N LEU A 166 -18.61 -3.97 -11.10
CA LEU A 166 -18.52 -2.99 -12.19
C LEU A 166 -19.87 -2.30 -12.44
N ILE A 167 -20.97 -3.05 -12.44
CA ILE A 167 -22.34 -2.48 -12.50
C ILE A 167 -22.53 -1.48 -11.35
N LEU A 168 -22.26 -1.90 -10.10
CA LEU A 168 -22.38 -1.04 -8.93
C LEU A 168 -21.47 0.20 -8.98
N SER A 169 -20.31 0.09 -9.62
CA SER A 169 -19.41 1.21 -9.85
C SER A 169 -19.97 2.20 -10.88
N TYR A 170 -20.59 1.72 -11.96
CA TYR A 170 -21.04 2.55 -13.07
C TYR A 170 -22.38 3.24 -12.82
N ILE A 171 -23.20 2.69 -11.92
CA ILE A 171 -24.44 3.35 -11.49
C ILE A 171 -24.19 4.48 -10.48
N GLY A 172 -22.95 4.66 -9.99
CA GLY A 172 -22.53 5.85 -9.23
C GLY A 172 -23.32 6.13 -7.96
N GLY A 173 -23.93 5.09 -7.35
CA GLY A 173 -24.78 5.18 -6.16
C GLY A 173 -26.28 5.31 -6.45
N ALA A 174 -26.70 5.26 -7.72
CA ALA A 174 -28.12 5.16 -8.07
C ALA A 174 -28.70 3.80 -7.61
N PRO A 175 -29.99 3.73 -7.21
CA PRO A 175 -30.64 2.47 -6.85
C PRO A 175 -30.64 1.49 -8.02
N LEU A 176 -30.18 0.25 -7.78
CA LEU A 176 -30.02 -0.78 -8.82
C LEU A 176 -31.34 -1.06 -9.56
N GLU A 177 -32.44 -1.12 -8.81
CA GLU A 177 -33.78 -1.43 -9.28
C GLU A 177 -34.34 -0.39 -10.25
N LYS A 178 -33.80 0.84 -10.21
CA LYS A 178 -34.24 1.96 -11.05
C LYS A 178 -33.45 2.07 -12.36
N VAL A 179 -32.33 1.35 -12.48
CA VAL A 179 -31.36 1.60 -13.56
C VAL A 179 -31.09 0.37 -14.43
N ILE A 180 -31.38 -0.83 -13.95
CA ILE A 180 -31.20 -2.06 -14.74
C ILE A 180 -32.26 -3.11 -14.37
N SER A 181 -32.78 -3.82 -15.37
CA SER A 181 -33.72 -4.91 -15.19
C SER A 181 -33.03 -6.25 -14.93
N VAL A 182 -33.77 -7.21 -14.36
CA VAL A 182 -33.29 -8.60 -14.17
C VAL A 182 -32.89 -9.24 -15.48
N GLY A 183 -33.69 -9.06 -16.54
CA GLY A 183 -33.41 -9.60 -17.86
C GLY A 183 -32.10 -9.07 -18.43
N GLU A 184 -31.84 -7.77 -18.30
CA GLU A 184 -30.56 -7.17 -18.73
C GLU A 184 -29.38 -7.78 -17.97
N ILE A 185 -29.45 -7.90 -16.63
CA ILE A 185 -28.40 -8.54 -15.83
C ILE A 185 -28.11 -9.97 -16.32
N GLN A 186 -29.15 -10.74 -16.63
CA GLN A 186 -29.03 -12.11 -17.12
C GLN A 186 -28.37 -12.16 -18.50
N THR A 187 -28.72 -11.27 -19.42
CA THR A 187 -28.09 -11.22 -20.76
C THR A 187 -26.60 -10.89 -20.69
N LEU A 188 -26.17 -10.15 -19.68
CA LEU A 188 -24.76 -9.79 -19.47
C LEU A 188 -23.94 -10.94 -18.86
N LYS A 189 -24.57 -11.89 -18.18
CA LYS A 189 -23.92 -12.88 -17.30
C LYS A 189 -22.77 -13.63 -17.97
N ASP A 190 -23.00 -14.12 -19.17
CA ASP A 190 -22.08 -15.01 -19.89
C ASP A 190 -21.10 -14.26 -20.82
N LEU A 191 -21.19 -12.93 -20.89
CA LEU A 191 -20.29 -12.14 -21.71
C LEU A 191 -18.85 -12.18 -21.17
N PRO A 192 -17.83 -12.25 -22.04
CA PRO A 192 -16.44 -12.08 -21.62
C PRO A 192 -16.25 -10.67 -21.05
N MET A 193 -15.34 -10.52 -20.08
CA MET A 193 -15.23 -9.30 -19.26
C MET A 193 -15.04 -8.01 -20.09
N TYR A 194 -14.33 -8.07 -21.23
CA TYR A 194 -14.17 -6.90 -22.10
C TYR A 194 -15.49 -6.46 -22.77
N LYS A 195 -16.30 -7.41 -23.28
CA LYS A 195 -17.63 -7.11 -23.84
C LYS A 195 -18.58 -6.69 -22.74
N PHE A 196 -18.53 -7.37 -21.60
CA PHE A 196 -19.32 -7.02 -20.43
C PHE A 196 -19.10 -5.56 -20.02
N GLU A 197 -17.85 -5.11 -19.92
CA GLU A 197 -17.52 -3.71 -19.58
C GLU A 197 -18.04 -2.73 -20.63
N GLU A 198 -17.91 -3.05 -21.91
CA GLU A 198 -18.37 -2.21 -23.00
C GLU A 198 -19.90 -2.04 -23.01
N GLU A 199 -20.64 -3.13 -22.82
CA GLU A 199 -22.10 -3.13 -22.74
C GLU A 199 -22.59 -2.38 -21.50
N VAL A 200 -21.98 -2.62 -20.33
CA VAL A 200 -22.34 -1.93 -19.08
C VAL A 200 -21.99 -0.44 -19.13
N TRP A 201 -20.88 -0.07 -19.78
CA TRP A 201 -20.56 1.33 -20.03
C TRP A 201 -21.62 1.99 -20.91
N THR A 202 -21.98 1.36 -22.04
CA THR A 202 -22.89 1.94 -23.02
C THR A 202 -24.31 2.08 -22.47
N SER A 203 -24.78 1.05 -21.77
CA SER A 203 -26.13 0.99 -21.20
C SER A 203 -26.30 1.88 -19.97
N LEU A 204 -25.33 1.87 -19.04
CA LEU A 204 -25.45 2.56 -17.74
C LEU A 204 -24.51 3.76 -17.64
N GLY A 205 -23.21 3.53 -17.83
CA GLY A 205 -22.16 4.52 -17.54
C GLY A 205 -22.29 5.81 -18.36
N SER A 206 -22.32 5.70 -19.68
CA SER A 206 -22.42 6.85 -20.59
C SER A 206 -23.82 7.43 -20.67
N ARG A 207 -24.85 6.59 -20.58
CA ARG A 207 -26.24 7.01 -20.83
C ARG A 207 -26.81 7.83 -19.68
N CYS A 208 -26.48 7.46 -18.45
CA CYS A 208 -27.11 8.04 -17.27
C CYS A 208 -26.26 9.12 -16.57
N GLY A 209 -25.02 9.32 -17.01
CA GLY A 209 -24.14 10.38 -16.49
C GLY A 209 -23.75 10.22 -15.01
N TYR A 210 -23.93 9.02 -14.43
CA TYR A 210 -23.66 8.76 -13.01
C TYR A 210 -22.17 8.84 -12.65
N ILE A 211 -21.29 8.55 -13.61
CA ILE A 211 -19.84 8.62 -13.47
C ILE A 211 -19.24 9.39 -14.65
N LYS A 212 -18.08 10.03 -14.42
CA LYS A 212 -17.39 10.78 -15.47
C LYS A 212 -16.68 9.82 -16.43
N ALA A 213 -16.52 10.21 -17.69
CA ALA A 213 -15.82 9.38 -18.70
C ALA A 213 -14.38 9.01 -18.29
N ASN A 214 -13.70 9.88 -17.53
CA ASN A 214 -12.36 9.61 -17.00
C ASN A 214 -12.34 8.66 -15.78
N GLU A 215 -13.51 8.33 -15.22
CA GLU A 215 -13.69 7.31 -14.18
C GLU A 215 -14.06 5.94 -14.77
N ARG A 216 -14.24 5.83 -16.11
CA ARG A 216 -14.47 4.56 -16.79
C ARG A 216 -13.27 3.63 -16.61
N THR A 217 -13.53 2.48 -16.02
CA THR A 217 -12.50 1.46 -15.76
C THR A 217 -12.29 0.56 -16.98
N LYS A 218 -11.71 1.08 -18.08
CA LYS A 218 -11.44 0.27 -19.29
C LYS A 218 -10.14 -0.52 -19.13
N SER A 219 -10.16 -1.82 -19.43
CA SER A 219 -8.96 -2.67 -19.50
C SER A 219 -9.11 -3.71 -20.60
N ILE A 220 -8.02 -3.98 -21.34
CA ILE A 220 -7.95 -5.07 -22.32
C ILE A 220 -7.40 -6.36 -21.70
N HIS A 221 -6.99 -6.32 -20.43
CA HIS A 221 -6.25 -7.38 -19.75
C HIS A 221 -6.95 -7.83 -18.46
N TRP A 222 -8.28 -7.86 -18.46
CA TRP A 222 -9.07 -8.33 -17.32
C TRP A 222 -8.65 -9.71 -16.82
N ASP A 223 -8.29 -10.61 -17.74
CA ASP A 223 -7.91 -11.99 -17.44
C ASP A 223 -6.39 -12.19 -17.37
N SER A 224 -5.62 -11.12 -17.16
CA SER A 224 -4.14 -11.20 -17.05
C SER A 224 -3.61 -11.87 -15.77
N GLY A 225 -4.50 -12.36 -14.90
CA GLY A 225 -4.13 -12.88 -13.58
C GLY A 225 -3.65 -11.81 -12.59
N LYS A 226 -3.71 -10.52 -12.98
CA LYS A 226 -3.41 -9.39 -12.10
C LYS A 226 -4.44 -9.30 -10.97
N THR A 227 -4.01 -8.69 -9.88
CA THR A 227 -4.83 -8.50 -8.68
C THR A 227 -5.94 -7.51 -8.95
N HIS A 228 -7.18 -7.87 -8.68
CA HIS A 228 -8.30 -6.94 -8.69
C HIS A 228 -8.36 -6.18 -7.37
N THR A 229 -8.58 -4.86 -7.42
CA THR A 229 -8.77 -4.03 -6.22
C THR A 229 -10.07 -3.25 -6.32
N TYR A 230 -10.87 -3.38 -5.27
CA TYR A 230 -12.22 -2.83 -5.16
C TYR A 230 -12.23 -1.69 -4.16
N HIS A 231 -12.76 -0.53 -4.54
CA HIS A 231 -12.74 0.65 -3.70
C HIS A 231 -14.16 1.12 -3.36
N CYS A 232 -14.35 1.55 -2.12
CA CYS A 232 -15.56 2.18 -1.64
C CYS A 232 -15.20 3.55 -1.07
N HIS A 233 -15.95 4.57 -1.46
CA HIS A 233 -15.81 5.94 -1.00
C HIS A 233 -17.05 6.28 -0.19
N VAL A 234 -16.87 6.49 1.11
CA VAL A 234 -17.95 6.82 2.05
C VAL A 234 -17.98 8.34 2.22
N THR A 235 -19.14 8.95 1.99
CA THR A 235 -19.37 10.39 2.16
C THR A 235 -19.81 10.72 3.58
N LEU A 236 -19.81 12.00 3.93
CA LEU A 236 -20.11 12.49 5.30
C LEU A 236 -21.49 12.11 5.81
N ASN A 237 -22.48 12.06 4.91
CA ASN A 237 -23.84 11.65 5.21
C ASN A 237 -24.01 10.11 5.34
N GLY A 238 -22.92 9.34 5.29
CA GLY A 238 -22.96 7.88 5.38
C GLY A 238 -23.49 7.17 4.12
N SER A 239 -23.61 7.88 3.00
CA SER A 239 -23.76 7.24 1.68
C SER A 239 -22.40 6.76 1.17
N TYR A 240 -22.38 5.86 0.19
CA TYR A 240 -21.12 5.42 -0.39
C TYR A 240 -21.23 5.08 -1.87
N LYS A 241 -20.10 5.17 -2.56
CA LYS A 241 -19.95 4.87 -3.99
C LYS A 241 -18.79 3.93 -4.22
N PHE A 242 -18.92 3.08 -5.23
CA PHE A 242 -17.89 2.14 -5.62
C PHE A 242 -17.02 2.69 -6.75
N LYS A 243 -15.74 2.31 -6.72
CA LYS A 243 -14.75 2.64 -7.76
C LYS A 243 -13.91 1.41 -8.10
N GLY A 244 -13.76 1.13 -9.39
CA GLY A 244 -13.02 -0.03 -9.91
C GLY A 244 -13.94 -1.02 -10.64
N PRO A 245 -13.55 -2.31 -10.72
CA PRO A 245 -12.32 -2.92 -10.20
C PRO A 245 -11.06 -2.47 -10.93
N TYR A 246 -9.99 -2.15 -10.20
CA TYR A 246 -8.69 -1.81 -10.79
C TYR A 246 -7.73 -3.00 -10.79
N LEU A 247 -6.86 -3.08 -11.80
CA LEU A 247 -5.82 -4.10 -11.87
C LEU A 247 -4.52 -3.59 -11.26
N THR A 248 -3.97 -4.34 -10.31
CA THR A 248 -2.67 -4.05 -9.70
C THR A 248 -1.70 -5.24 -9.86
N PRO A 249 -0.39 -4.98 -10.00
CA PRO A 249 0.58 -6.05 -10.23
C PRO A 249 0.99 -6.80 -8.96
N THR A 250 0.60 -6.33 -7.78
CA THR A 250 1.05 -6.87 -6.49
C THR A 250 -0.11 -7.35 -5.66
N LYS A 251 0.02 -8.53 -5.03
CA LYS A 251 -0.86 -8.97 -3.94
C LYS A 251 -0.21 -8.72 -2.59
N ASN A 252 -1.06 -8.50 -1.59
CA ASN A 252 -0.67 -8.60 -0.19
C ASN A 252 -1.08 -9.97 0.39
N VAL A 253 -0.72 -10.25 1.63
CA VAL A 253 -0.98 -11.56 2.27
C VAL A 253 -2.48 -11.78 2.44
N LEU A 254 -3.21 -10.75 2.87
CA LEU A 254 -4.65 -10.81 3.04
C LEU A 254 -5.33 -11.24 1.72
N GLN A 255 -5.00 -10.57 0.61
CA GLN A 255 -5.49 -10.90 -0.74
C GLN A 255 -5.13 -12.32 -1.19
N ARG A 256 -3.90 -12.77 -0.94
CA ARG A 256 -3.48 -14.14 -1.30
C ARG A 256 -4.27 -15.20 -0.54
N VAL A 257 -4.62 -14.93 0.71
CA VAL A 257 -5.31 -15.90 1.57
C VAL A 257 -6.82 -15.90 1.30
N VAL A 258 -7.45 -14.72 1.24
CA VAL A 258 -8.92 -14.65 1.17
C VAL A 258 -9.47 -14.46 -0.24
N GLY A 259 -8.64 -14.10 -1.22
CA GLY A 259 -9.09 -13.73 -2.56
C GLY A 259 -9.32 -12.22 -2.71
N ASP A 260 -9.20 -11.75 -3.94
CA ASP A 260 -9.26 -10.32 -4.27
C ASP A 260 -10.68 -9.76 -4.04
N ASP A 261 -11.70 -10.55 -4.37
CA ASP A 261 -13.12 -10.23 -4.28
C ASP A 261 -13.61 -10.12 -2.83
N ASN A 262 -12.85 -10.61 -1.87
CA ASN A 262 -13.20 -10.60 -0.45
C ASN A 262 -12.60 -9.42 0.32
N ILE A 263 -12.03 -8.43 -0.39
CA ILE A 263 -11.41 -7.25 0.22
C ILE A 263 -11.91 -5.97 -0.44
N LEU A 264 -12.41 -5.06 0.40
CA LEU A 264 -12.87 -3.74 0.03
C LEU A 264 -11.96 -2.67 0.65
N SER A 265 -11.36 -1.84 -0.20
CA SER A 265 -10.57 -0.68 0.20
C SER A 265 -11.49 0.51 0.43
N VAL A 266 -11.68 0.92 1.67
CA VAL A 266 -12.59 2.01 2.04
C VAL A 266 -11.83 3.29 2.32
N LYS A 267 -12.23 4.36 1.65
CA LYS A 267 -11.81 5.73 1.93
C LYS A 267 -13.01 6.49 2.46
N PHE A 268 -12.84 7.12 3.60
CA PHE A 268 -13.83 8.02 4.17
C PHE A 268 -13.52 9.44 3.72
N GLU A 269 -14.56 10.17 3.37
CA GLU A 269 -14.48 11.60 3.09
C GLU A 269 -14.11 12.34 4.38
N GLU A 270 -13.21 13.31 4.25
CA GLU A 270 -12.75 14.15 5.34
C GLU A 270 -13.39 15.53 5.18
N GLU A 271 -13.84 16.13 6.28
CA GLU A 271 -14.28 17.52 6.28
C GLU A 271 -13.09 18.39 5.85
N LYS A 272 -13.31 19.26 4.87
CA LYS A 272 -12.39 20.37 4.67
C LYS A 272 -12.60 21.31 5.84
N MET A 273 -11.59 21.46 6.70
CA MET A 273 -11.61 22.44 7.77
C MET A 273 -11.74 23.85 7.17
N ASP A 274 -12.96 24.33 7.04
CA ASP A 274 -13.24 25.75 7.07
C ASP A 274 -13.53 26.10 8.54
N ASP A 275 -12.70 27.00 9.08
CA ASP A 275 -12.40 27.26 10.50
C ASP A 275 -13.58 27.73 11.40
N ARG A 276 -14.84 27.43 11.08
CA ARG A 276 -16.00 28.08 11.73
C ARG A 276 -17.11 27.21 12.34
N ASN A 277 -17.12 25.88 12.23
CA ASN A 277 -18.24 25.07 12.78
C ASN A 277 -17.84 23.79 13.52
N LEU A 278 -16.86 23.88 14.43
CA LEU A 278 -16.24 22.70 15.08
C LEU A 278 -17.11 21.94 16.10
N ALA A 279 -18.22 22.52 16.58
CA ALA A 279 -18.96 21.94 17.72
C ALA A 279 -20.14 21.01 17.33
N GLY A 280 -20.69 21.16 16.13
CA GLY A 280 -21.89 20.42 15.68
C GLY A 280 -21.59 19.18 14.83
N CYS A 281 -20.55 19.20 14.00
CA CYS A 281 -20.32 18.17 12.98
C CYS A 281 -19.57 16.92 13.50
N SER A 282 -18.76 17.07 14.56
CA SER A 282 -17.89 15.98 15.06
C SER A 282 -18.65 14.74 15.58
N ARG A 283 -19.84 14.91 16.19
CA ARG A 283 -20.64 13.78 16.71
C ARG A 283 -21.14 12.84 15.62
N ASP A 284 -21.49 13.37 14.46
CA ASP A 284 -22.10 12.57 13.37
C ASP A 284 -21.07 11.73 12.62
N TYR A 285 -19.80 12.17 12.56
CA TYR A 285 -18.71 11.38 12.01
C TYR A 285 -18.47 10.11 12.81
N PHE A 286 -18.26 10.23 14.12
CA PHE A 286 -18.02 9.05 14.97
C PHE A 286 -19.21 8.09 14.94
N ALA A 287 -20.43 8.61 14.86
CA ALA A 287 -21.62 7.80 14.66
C ALA A 287 -21.58 7.04 13.33
N THR A 288 -21.19 7.70 12.23
CA THR A 288 -21.08 7.10 10.89
C THR A 288 -19.99 6.04 10.82
N TYR A 289 -18.77 6.32 11.31
CA TYR A 289 -17.70 5.32 11.41
C TYR A 289 -18.11 4.14 12.29
N GLY A 290 -18.72 4.44 13.44
CA GLY A 290 -19.24 3.44 14.37
C GLY A 290 -20.31 2.56 13.72
N ARG A 291 -21.19 3.13 12.89
CA ARG A 291 -22.20 2.40 12.13
C ARG A 291 -21.53 1.38 11.21
N PHE A 292 -20.62 1.81 10.33
CA PHE A 292 -19.94 0.91 9.40
C PHE A 292 -19.04 -0.12 10.10
N ALA A 293 -18.46 0.22 11.25
CA ALA A 293 -17.69 -0.74 12.03
C ALA A 293 -18.57 -1.85 12.64
N ARG A 294 -19.82 -1.54 13.01
CA ARG A 294 -20.79 -2.50 13.57
C ARG A 294 -21.52 -3.30 12.49
N GLU A 295 -22.07 -2.60 11.50
CA GLU A 295 -22.99 -3.17 10.50
C GLU A 295 -22.27 -3.66 9.24
N GLY A 296 -21.07 -3.15 8.96
CA GLY A 296 -20.36 -3.42 7.71
C GLY A 296 -20.84 -2.57 6.54
N ILE A 297 -20.31 -2.89 5.35
CA ILE A 297 -20.65 -2.27 4.07
C ILE A 297 -21.15 -3.36 3.15
N PHE A 298 -22.36 -3.19 2.64
CA PHE A 298 -22.95 -4.09 1.67
C PHE A 298 -22.44 -3.78 0.26
N VAL A 299 -22.07 -4.83 -0.47
CA VAL A 299 -21.73 -4.78 -1.90
C VAL A 299 -22.59 -5.85 -2.58
N GLY A 300 -23.75 -5.44 -3.09
CA GLY A 300 -24.80 -6.40 -3.44
C GLY A 300 -25.20 -7.22 -2.21
N LEU A 301 -25.18 -8.55 -2.34
CA LEU A 301 -25.52 -9.50 -1.28
C LEU A 301 -24.32 -9.97 -0.44
N ARG A 302 -23.21 -9.25 -0.45
CA ARG A 302 -22.03 -9.53 0.39
C ARG A 302 -21.86 -8.42 1.42
N CYS A 303 -21.65 -8.77 2.68
CA CYS A 303 -21.33 -7.81 3.74
C CYS A 303 -19.85 -7.83 4.08
N TYR A 304 -19.22 -6.65 4.02
CA TYR A 304 -17.81 -6.44 4.31
C TYR A 304 -17.67 -5.73 5.66
N HIS A 305 -16.88 -6.29 6.58
CA HIS A 305 -16.66 -5.70 7.91
C HIS A 305 -15.26 -5.15 8.06
N PHE A 306 -15.10 -4.13 8.90
CA PHE A 306 -13.82 -3.50 9.16
C PHE A 306 -12.78 -4.51 9.67
N PHE A 307 -11.65 -4.62 8.97
CA PHE A 307 -10.62 -5.60 9.29
C PHE A 307 -9.33 -4.96 9.80
N VAL A 308 -8.80 -3.96 9.09
CA VAL A 308 -7.53 -3.32 9.41
C VAL A 308 -7.43 -1.96 8.70
N TYR A 309 -6.64 -1.03 9.22
CA TYR A 309 -6.32 0.22 8.52
C TYR A 309 -4.82 0.40 8.31
N LYS A 310 -4.48 1.32 7.41
CA LYS A 310 -3.12 1.76 7.18
C LYS A 310 -3.10 3.24 6.85
N ASP A 311 -2.19 3.99 7.45
CA ASP A 311 -1.91 5.37 7.04
C ASP A 311 -1.56 5.44 5.54
N GLY A 312 -1.86 6.56 4.88
CA GLY A 312 -1.55 6.88 3.47
C GLY A 312 -0.06 6.82 3.08
N GLY A 313 0.81 6.37 3.98
CA GLY A 313 2.24 6.21 3.74
C GLY A 313 2.99 7.54 3.64
N LYS A 314 4.32 7.46 3.54
CA LYS A 314 5.19 8.65 3.50
C LYS A 314 4.96 9.52 2.26
N GLU A 315 4.46 8.97 1.16
CA GLU A 315 4.24 9.73 -0.09
C GLU A 315 2.94 10.55 -0.07
N GLU A 316 1.85 10.06 0.52
CA GLU A 316 0.64 10.88 0.69
C GLU A 316 0.84 11.92 1.79
N LYS A 317 1.56 11.58 2.87
CA LYS A 317 2.00 12.56 3.90
C LYS A 317 2.90 13.66 3.33
N LYS A 318 3.61 13.41 2.22
CA LYS A 318 4.39 14.43 1.48
C LYS A 318 3.53 15.33 0.60
N LYS A 319 2.39 14.84 0.11
CA LYS A 319 1.46 15.62 -0.73
C LYS A 319 0.59 16.56 0.11
N ASN A 320 0.13 16.10 1.28
CA ASN A 320 -0.50 16.96 2.27
C ASN A 320 -0.10 16.51 3.69
N PRO A 321 0.69 17.30 4.44
CA PRO A 321 1.14 16.95 5.80
C PRO A 321 -0.01 16.75 6.79
N THR A 322 -1.16 17.39 6.56
CA THR A 322 -2.34 17.40 7.45
C THR A 322 -3.46 16.46 7.02
N SER A 323 -3.41 15.83 5.84
CA SER A 323 -4.50 14.97 5.34
C SER A 323 -3.95 13.77 4.57
N SER A 324 -3.23 12.86 5.24
CA SER A 324 -3.00 11.54 4.65
C SER A 324 -4.24 10.70 4.97
N PRO A 325 -5.17 10.49 4.02
CA PRO A 325 -6.40 9.77 4.31
C PRO A 325 -6.04 8.36 4.77
N VAL A 326 -6.54 7.99 5.95
CA VAL A 326 -6.39 6.63 6.45
C VAL A 326 -7.10 5.69 5.47
N LYS A 327 -6.36 4.69 4.98
CA LYS A 327 -6.93 3.67 4.11
C LYS A 327 -7.42 2.51 4.97
N CYS A 328 -8.73 2.33 5.03
CA CYS A 328 -9.36 1.24 5.75
C CYS A 328 -9.58 0.05 4.81
N PHE A 329 -9.47 -1.16 5.34
CA PHE A 329 -9.70 -2.40 4.62
C PHE A 329 -10.81 -3.15 5.34
N PHE A 330 -11.87 -3.43 4.59
CA PHE A 330 -12.99 -4.24 5.01
C PHE A 330 -12.90 -5.58 4.29
N VAL A 331 -13.31 -6.67 4.95
CA VAL A 331 -13.27 -8.02 4.38
C VAL A 331 -14.66 -8.63 4.39
N ARG A 332 -14.97 -9.44 3.38
CA ARG A 332 -16.24 -10.17 3.34
C ARG A 332 -16.33 -11.11 4.54
N MET A 333 -17.33 -10.91 5.38
CA MET A 333 -17.63 -11.78 6.51
C MET A 333 -18.93 -12.57 6.30
N GLU A 334 -19.84 -12.03 5.50
CA GLU A 334 -21.18 -12.60 5.30
C GLU A 334 -21.57 -12.50 3.83
N SER A 335 -22.38 -13.44 3.35
CA SER A 335 -22.99 -13.35 2.04
C SER A 335 -24.30 -14.14 1.93
N GLU A 336 -25.29 -13.54 1.28
CA GLU A 336 -26.52 -14.18 0.83
C GLU A 336 -26.54 -14.38 -0.70
N ALA A 337 -25.40 -14.17 -1.38
CA ALA A 337 -25.30 -14.31 -2.84
C ALA A 337 -25.30 -15.78 -3.26
N LYS A 338 -26.08 -16.13 -4.28
CA LYS A 338 -26.20 -17.51 -4.78
C LYS A 338 -24.87 -18.07 -5.30
N ILE A 339 -24.01 -17.23 -5.89
CA ILE A 339 -22.67 -17.63 -6.34
C ILE A 339 -21.76 -18.07 -5.19
N ASP A 340 -22.08 -17.66 -3.96
CA ASP A 340 -21.32 -17.92 -2.74
C ASP A 340 -21.89 -19.09 -1.92
N CYS A 341 -22.64 -20.00 -2.54
CA CYS A 341 -23.24 -21.17 -1.89
C CYS A 341 -22.24 -22.16 -1.25
N LYS A 342 -20.93 -21.94 -1.43
CA LYS A 342 -19.86 -22.74 -0.83
C LYS A 342 -19.16 -21.96 0.28
N ASP A 343 -18.69 -22.69 1.28
CA ASP A 343 -17.88 -22.11 2.34
C ASP A 343 -16.63 -21.42 1.78
N TYR A 344 -16.36 -20.24 2.33
CA TYR A 344 -15.17 -19.44 2.07
C TYR A 344 -14.34 -19.30 3.35
N VAL A 345 -13.15 -18.71 3.22
CA VAL A 345 -12.11 -18.71 4.27
C VAL A 345 -12.62 -18.21 5.64
N PHE A 346 -13.54 -17.24 5.64
CA PHE A 346 -14.12 -16.66 6.85
C PHE A 346 -15.57 -17.05 7.12
N SER A 347 -16.13 -18.03 6.39
CA SER A 347 -17.47 -18.56 6.69
C SER A 347 -17.57 -18.95 8.16
N HIS A 348 -18.63 -18.50 8.81
CA HIS A 348 -18.94 -18.78 10.22
C HIS A 348 -17.86 -18.33 11.22
N LYS A 349 -17.01 -17.36 10.84
CA LYS A 349 -16.01 -16.77 11.74
C LYS A 349 -16.44 -15.38 12.17
N THR A 350 -16.18 -15.07 13.42
CA THR A 350 -16.15 -13.68 13.87
C THR A 350 -14.96 -12.94 13.25
N VAL A 351 -15.01 -11.60 13.18
CA VAL A 351 -13.87 -10.77 12.76
C VAL A 351 -12.62 -11.06 13.62
N ARG A 352 -12.85 -11.33 14.91
CA ARG A 352 -11.81 -11.75 15.86
C ARG A 352 -11.09 -13.02 15.42
N GLU A 353 -11.84 -14.09 15.15
CA GLU A 353 -11.28 -15.36 14.68
C GLU A 353 -10.63 -15.23 13.31
N ALA A 354 -11.23 -14.44 12.41
CA ALA A 354 -10.67 -14.18 11.08
C ALA A 354 -9.31 -13.49 11.15
N ARG A 355 -9.10 -12.55 12.08
CA ARG A 355 -7.79 -11.93 12.33
C ARG A 355 -6.80 -12.92 12.96
N ALA A 356 -7.28 -13.75 13.89
CA ALA A 356 -6.46 -14.77 14.55
C ALA A 356 -5.94 -15.86 13.59
N LEU A 357 -6.58 -16.07 12.43
CA LEU A 357 -6.05 -16.94 11.38
C LEU A 357 -4.67 -16.51 10.87
N PHE A 358 -4.31 -15.23 11.01
CA PHE A 358 -3.02 -14.72 10.56
C PHE A 358 -2.06 -14.49 11.72
N VAL A 359 -2.52 -13.79 12.76
CA VAL A 359 -1.67 -13.32 13.86
C VAL A 359 -2.44 -13.34 15.18
N HIS A 360 -1.80 -13.81 16.25
CA HIS A 360 -2.38 -13.83 17.61
C HIS A 360 -2.18 -12.46 18.31
N ALA A 361 -2.57 -11.38 17.61
CA ALA A 361 -2.31 -10.01 18.05
C ALA A 361 -3.06 -9.61 19.34
N GLU A 362 -4.01 -10.42 19.81
CA GLU A 362 -4.77 -10.19 21.04
C GLU A 362 -3.93 -10.22 22.31
N SER A 363 -2.78 -10.88 22.24
CA SER A 363 -1.77 -10.89 23.32
C SER A 363 -1.10 -9.53 23.53
N LEU A 364 -1.30 -8.55 22.62
CA LEU A 364 -0.62 -7.26 22.68
C LEU A 364 -1.26 -6.28 23.66
N SER A 365 -0.42 -5.47 24.30
CA SER A 365 -0.80 -4.55 25.38
C SER A 365 -1.69 -3.36 24.97
N SER A 366 -1.94 -3.13 23.68
CA SER A 366 -2.80 -2.03 23.23
C SER A 366 -3.38 -2.24 21.83
N LEU A 367 -4.55 -1.63 21.58
CA LEU A 367 -5.22 -1.63 20.28
C LEU A 367 -4.36 -0.98 19.18
N SER A 368 -3.59 0.05 19.51
CA SER A 368 -2.69 0.70 18.55
C SER A 368 -1.59 -0.27 18.10
N LYS A 369 -0.99 -1.03 19.03
CA LYS A 369 -0.01 -2.08 18.67
C LYS A 369 -0.70 -3.16 17.83
N TYR A 370 -1.89 -3.60 18.23
CA TYR A 370 -2.70 -4.58 17.50
C TYR A 370 -2.87 -4.21 16.03
N MET A 371 -3.39 -3.01 15.75
CA MET A 371 -3.67 -2.57 14.37
C MET A 371 -2.40 -2.38 13.56
N VAL A 372 -1.33 -1.85 14.16
CA VAL A 372 -0.03 -1.72 13.48
C VAL A 372 0.54 -3.09 13.11
N ARG A 373 0.42 -4.10 13.98
CA ARG A 373 0.90 -5.46 13.66
C ARG A 373 0.03 -6.15 12.62
N LEU A 374 -1.29 -6.01 12.70
CA LEU A 374 -2.20 -6.56 11.69
C LEU A 374 -1.98 -5.92 10.31
N SER A 375 -1.60 -4.64 10.25
CA SER A 375 -1.31 -3.94 9.00
C SER A 375 -0.13 -4.54 8.21
N LEU A 376 0.68 -5.41 8.83
CA LEU A 376 1.73 -6.16 8.14
C LEU A 376 1.17 -7.02 7.00
N LEU A 377 -0.08 -7.51 7.13
CA LEU A 377 -0.80 -8.27 6.10
C LEU A 377 -1.00 -7.48 4.80
N LEU A 378 -1.02 -6.15 4.90
CA LEU A 378 -1.18 -5.21 3.78
C LEU A 378 0.16 -4.84 3.11
N SER A 379 1.24 -5.54 3.45
CA SER A 379 2.55 -5.32 2.84
C SER A 379 2.55 -5.82 1.40
N LYS A 380 3.00 -4.98 0.46
CA LYS A 380 3.32 -5.40 -0.91
C LYS A 380 4.51 -6.36 -0.85
N THR A 381 4.27 -7.61 -1.21
CA THR A 381 5.20 -8.72 -1.00
C THR A 381 5.01 -9.80 -2.06
N VAL A 382 6.07 -10.55 -2.33
CA VAL A 382 6.05 -11.78 -3.12
C VAL A 382 6.14 -12.96 -2.17
N ASN A 383 5.20 -13.90 -2.27
CA ASN A 383 5.24 -15.12 -1.46
C ASN A 383 6.41 -16.00 -1.92
N MET A 384 7.26 -16.41 -0.98
CA MET A 384 8.31 -17.40 -1.23
C MET A 384 7.69 -18.78 -1.12
N GLN A 385 7.76 -19.57 -2.20
CA GLN A 385 7.15 -20.89 -2.26
C GLN A 385 7.99 -21.91 -1.47
N VAL A 386 7.77 -21.96 -0.16
CA VAL A 386 8.40 -22.91 0.75
C VAL A 386 7.36 -23.55 1.66
N ASN A 387 7.51 -24.86 1.91
CA ASN A 387 6.72 -25.57 2.90
C ASN A 387 7.27 -25.24 4.30
N LEU A 388 6.62 -24.33 5.01
CA LEU A 388 7.06 -23.91 6.34
C LEU A 388 6.99 -25.02 7.39
N SER A 389 6.25 -26.10 7.17
CA SER A 389 6.26 -27.28 8.05
C SER A 389 7.57 -28.07 7.98
N GLU A 390 8.36 -27.89 6.91
CA GLU A 390 9.68 -28.52 6.75
C GLU A 390 10.83 -27.54 7.04
N VAL A 391 10.52 -26.28 7.36
CA VAL A 391 11.52 -25.25 7.66
C VAL A 391 11.71 -25.19 9.16
N ASN A 392 12.95 -25.35 9.59
CA ASN A 392 13.33 -25.16 10.98
C ASN A 392 13.46 -23.66 11.28
N ILE A 393 12.56 -23.12 12.09
CA ILE A 393 12.55 -21.71 12.49
C ILE A 393 13.06 -21.63 13.93
N GLU A 394 14.27 -21.11 14.10
CA GLU A 394 14.93 -21.01 15.41
C GLU A 394 15.00 -19.57 15.88
N THR A 395 14.83 -19.35 17.18
CA THR A 395 15.06 -18.03 17.80
C THR A 395 16.46 -17.99 18.40
N ILE A 396 17.30 -17.07 17.92
CA ILE A 396 18.64 -16.80 18.45
C ILE A 396 18.66 -15.45 19.21
N PRO A 397 19.45 -15.30 20.29
CA PRO A 397 19.43 -14.09 21.12
C PRO A 397 19.94 -12.87 20.37
N ASP A 398 19.38 -11.68 20.60
CA ASP A 398 19.95 -10.44 20.07
C ASP A 398 21.38 -10.20 20.60
N VAL A 399 22.25 -9.65 19.76
CA VAL A 399 23.63 -9.33 20.16
C VAL A 399 23.65 -7.96 20.80
N GLN A 400 23.98 -7.92 22.09
CA GLN A 400 24.08 -6.69 22.89
C GLN A 400 25.29 -5.86 22.47
N CYS A 401 25.14 -4.54 22.46
CA CYS A 401 26.24 -3.61 22.28
C CYS A 401 27.11 -3.58 23.53
N LYS A 402 28.43 -3.64 23.34
CA LYS A 402 29.42 -3.50 24.39
C LYS A 402 30.34 -2.32 24.11
N ASP A 403 30.72 -1.61 25.16
CA ASP A 403 31.77 -0.58 25.08
C ASP A 403 33.17 -1.21 25.00
N GLU A 404 34.19 -0.36 24.97
CA GLU A 404 35.60 -0.78 24.90
C GLU A 404 36.03 -1.63 26.10
N ASP A 405 35.38 -1.43 27.25
CA ASP A 405 35.62 -2.15 28.50
C ASP A 405 34.79 -3.43 28.62
N GLY A 406 33.94 -3.72 27.63
CA GLY A 406 33.08 -4.90 27.58
C GLY A 406 31.77 -4.78 28.36
N ASN A 407 31.43 -3.59 28.86
CA ASN A 407 30.18 -3.33 29.58
C ASN A 407 29.01 -3.13 28.61
N ILE A 408 27.79 -3.46 29.07
CA ILE A 408 26.58 -3.34 28.26
C ILE A 408 26.23 -1.87 28.06
N VAL A 409 26.05 -1.47 26.80
CA VAL A 409 25.65 -0.11 26.44
C VAL A 409 24.13 0.02 26.54
N LEU A 410 23.67 1.02 27.29
CA LEU A 410 22.26 1.38 27.42
C LEU A 410 21.95 2.63 26.58
N ASP A 411 20.73 2.69 26.05
CA ASP A 411 20.22 3.90 25.42
C ASP A 411 19.73 4.92 26.45
N LYS A 412 19.19 6.04 25.95
CA LYS A 412 18.69 7.15 26.79
C LYS A 412 17.51 6.76 27.68
N ASP A 413 16.80 5.69 27.31
CA ASP A 413 15.62 5.18 28.02
C ASP A 413 15.98 4.02 28.96
N GLY A 414 17.29 3.73 29.11
CA GLY A 414 17.79 2.64 29.96
C GLY A 414 17.64 1.26 29.34
N GLN A 415 17.33 1.16 28.03
CA GLN A 415 17.21 -0.11 27.34
C GLN A 415 18.54 -0.55 26.74
N ILE A 416 18.75 -1.86 26.69
CA ILE A 416 19.98 -2.43 26.15
C ILE A 416 20.06 -2.15 24.64
N CYS A 417 21.14 -1.50 24.22
CA CYS A 417 21.44 -1.33 22.80
C CYS A 417 21.81 -2.67 22.17
N ILE A 418 21.32 -2.94 20.96
CA ILE A 418 21.56 -4.20 20.24
C ILE A 418 22.13 -3.94 18.83
N HIS A 419 23.12 -4.74 18.43
CA HIS A 419 23.75 -4.66 17.10
C HIS A 419 22.90 -5.30 16.00
N THR A 420 22.01 -6.22 16.36
CA THR A 420 21.30 -7.09 15.43
C THR A 420 19.80 -6.80 15.31
N ASP A 421 19.37 -5.60 15.70
CA ASP A 421 17.96 -5.21 15.64
C ASP A 421 17.37 -5.50 14.25
N GLY A 422 16.39 -6.40 14.22
CA GLY A 422 15.67 -6.71 13.00
C GLY A 422 16.46 -7.56 11.99
N THR A 423 17.58 -8.18 12.36
CA THR A 423 18.43 -8.95 11.41
C THR A 423 18.71 -10.37 11.89
N GLY A 424 18.24 -11.34 11.12
CA GLY A 424 18.42 -12.78 11.33
C GLY A 424 19.22 -13.45 10.22
N PHE A 425 19.15 -14.79 10.15
CA PHE A 425 19.86 -15.58 9.16
C PHE A 425 18.95 -16.55 8.41
N ILE A 426 19.33 -16.89 7.19
CA ILE A 426 18.69 -17.92 6.37
C ILE A 426 19.74 -18.84 5.78
N SER A 427 19.43 -20.13 5.74
CA SER A 427 20.25 -21.16 5.08
C SER A 427 20.37 -20.90 3.57
N GLU A 428 21.48 -21.36 3.00
CA GLU A 428 21.79 -21.14 1.57
C GLU A 428 20.75 -21.78 0.64
N ASP A 429 20.24 -22.97 0.97
CA ASP A 429 19.25 -23.69 0.18
C ASP A 429 17.89 -22.97 0.13
N LEU A 430 17.49 -22.31 1.22
CA LEU A 430 16.29 -21.48 1.22
C LEU A 430 16.50 -20.14 0.51
N ALA A 431 17.68 -19.53 0.65
CA ALA A 431 18.02 -18.29 -0.04
C ALA A 431 18.03 -18.47 -1.57
N LEU A 432 18.44 -19.63 -2.06
CA LEU A 432 18.37 -20.02 -3.47
C LEU A 432 16.95 -20.03 -4.05
N LYS A 433 15.94 -20.29 -3.23
CA LYS A 433 14.52 -20.25 -3.61
C LYS A 433 13.94 -18.83 -3.60
N CYS A 434 14.70 -17.84 -3.12
CA CYS A 434 14.22 -16.48 -3.04
C CYS A 434 14.09 -15.87 -4.45
N PRO A 435 12.94 -15.26 -4.79
CA PRO A 435 12.79 -14.51 -6.04
C PRO A 435 13.85 -13.41 -6.15
N ARG A 436 14.50 -13.27 -7.30
CA ARG A 436 15.55 -12.27 -7.52
C ARG A 436 14.97 -10.89 -7.86
N ASN A 437 15.76 -9.85 -7.59
CA ASN A 437 15.49 -8.46 -7.99
C ASN A 437 14.10 -7.95 -7.56
N ILE A 438 13.69 -8.29 -6.33
CA ILE A 438 12.44 -7.81 -5.76
C ILE A 438 12.64 -6.41 -5.18
N PHE A 439 11.77 -5.48 -5.57
CA PHE A 439 11.64 -4.17 -4.97
C PHE A 439 10.18 -3.87 -4.63
N LYS A 440 9.88 -3.59 -3.36
CA LYS A 440 8.52 -3.33 -2.86
C LYS A 440 7.50 -4.41 -3.28
N GLY A 441 7.92 -5.68 -3.27
CA GLY A 441 7.08 -6.81 -3.66
C GLY A 441 6.81 -6.93 -5.17
N GLN A 442 7.60 -6.25 -6.02
CA GLN A 442 7.58 -6.39 -7.48
C GLN A 442 8.93 -6.96 -7.94
N GLY A 443 8.91 -8.02 -8.74
CA GLY A 443 10.10 -8.48 -9.45
C GLY A 443 10.28 -7.73 -10.76
N THR A 444 11.53 -7.62 -11.23
CA THR A 444 11.78 -7.33 -12.65
C THR A 444 11.29 -8.51 -13.49
N ASN A 445 10.71 -8.20 -14.63
CA ASN A 445 9.86 -9.07 -15.46
C ASN A 445 10.42 -10.51 -15.67
N PRO A 446 9.67 -11.59 -15.37
CA PRO A 446 10.08 -12.97 -15.67
C PRO A 446 10.03 -13.35 -17.16
N ASN A 447 9.73 -12.41 -18.06
CA ASN A 447 9.66 -12.63 -19.51
C ASN A 447 11.01 -12.95 -20.19
N ILE A 448 12.11 -13.06 -19.44
CA ILE A 448 13.39 -13.60 -19.95
C ILE A 448 13.55 -15.09 -19.61
N VAL A 449 12.76 -15.65 -18.67
CA VAL A 449 12.91 -17.06 -18.24
C VAL A 449 11.85 -17.97 -18.86
N LYS A 450 10.72 -17.42 -19.33
CA LYS A 450 9.63 -18.22 -19.90
C LYS A 450 9.84 -18.64 -21.37
N THR A 451 10.81 -18.04 -22.07
CA THR A 451 11.19 -18.43 -23.44
C THR A 451 12.09 -19.68 -23.46
N ALA A 452 12.60 -20.14 -22.32
CA ALA A 452 13.48 -21.30 -22.24
C ALA A 452 12.78 -22.64 -21.97
N LEU A 453 11.44 -22.65 -21.77
CA LEU A 453 10.67 -23.87 -21.44
C LEU A 453 9.57 -24.22 -22.47
N CYS A 454 9.58 -23.56 -23.63
CA CYS A 454 8.67 -23.90 -24.74
C CYS A 454 9.45 -23.84 -26.06
N LEU A 455 10.34 -24.81 -26.26
CA LEU A 455 10.90 -25.20 -27.56
C LEU A 455 11.57 -26.58 -27.38
N GLU A 456 10.79 -27.56 -26.94
CA GLU A 456 11.08 -28.96 -27.26
C GLU A 456 10.21 -29.32 -28.45
N GLU A 457 10.74 -29.12 -29.65
CA GLU A 457 10.43 -29.84 -30.89
C GLU A 457 11.24 -29.23 -32.04
N SER A 458 12.53 -29.60 -32.13
CA SER A 458 13.28 -29.74 -33.38
C SER A 458 14.66 -30.31 -33.07
N GLN A 459 14.89 -31.53 -33.55
CA GLN A 459 16.18 -32.21 -33.50
C GLN A 459 17.22 -31.53 -34.40
N GLU A 460 18.49 -31.77 -34.05
CA GLU A 460 19.71 -31.65 -34.88
C GLU A 460 20.22 -30.26 -35.25
N LYS A 461 21.00 -29.68 -34.33
CA LYS A 461 22.44 -29.36 -34.54
C LYS A 461 22.93 -28.50 -33.39
N CYS A 462 23.83 -29.05 -32.58
CA CYS A 462 24.91 -28.36 -31.88
C CYS A 462 25.64 -29.40 -31.00
N MET A 463 26.43 -30.27 -31.64
CA MET A 463 27.60 -30.82 -30.96
C MET A 463 28.63 -29.68 -30.83
N GLU A 464 29.39 -29.73 -29.73
CA GLU A 464 30.43 -28.76 -29.30
C GLU A 464 29.94 -27.49 -28.61
N MET A 465 29.67 -27.60 -27.31
CA MET A 465 30.53 -26.99 -26.28
C MET A 465 30.13 -27.50 -24.88
N ARG A 466 30.43 -28.77 -24.60
CA ARG A 466 30.48 -29.27 -23.22
C ARG A 466 31.83 -28.89 -22.62
N SER A 467 31.90 -27.71 -21.99
CA SER A 467 32.79 -27.45 -20.84
C SER A 467 32.79 -25.96 -20.47
N SER A 468 31.70 -25.45 -19.93
CA SER A 468 31.75 -24.24 -19.12
C SER A 468 30.73 -24.38 -17.99
N LYS A 469 31.26 -24.62 -16.79
CA LYS A 469 30.49 -24.54 -15.55
C LYS A 469 29.69 -23.23 -15.56
N PRO A 470 28.41 -23.23 -15.14
CA PRO A 470 27.65 -21.98 -15.02
C PRO A 470 28.40 -21.09 -14.04
N HIS A 471 28.93 -19.97 -14.53
CA HIS A 471 29.58 -18.97 -13.69
C HIS A 471 28.50 -18.32 -12.81
N GLY A 472 28.42 -18.77 -11.55
CA GLY A 472 27.96 -18.01 -10.37
C GLY A 472 26.48 -17.61 -10.30
N GLY A 473 25.59 -18.57 -9.99
CA GLY A 473 24.20 -18.30 -9.61
C GLY A 473 24.08 -17.56 -8.26
N LEU A 474 24.20 -16.24 -8.24
CA LEU A 474 24.11 -15.43 -7.02
C LEU A 474 22.67 -15.37 -6.47
N TRP A 475 22.49 -15.87 -5.25
CA TRP A 475 21.33 -15.62 -4.38
C TRP A 475 21.43 -14.23 -3.74
N PRO A 476 20.30 -13.61 -3.36
CA PRO A 476 20.35 -12.33 -2.66
C PRO A 476 21.01 -12.52 -1.28
N LEU A 477 21.97 -11.66 -0.96
CA LEU A 477 22.69 -11.73 0.31
C LEU A 477 21.88 -11.13 1.45
N LEU A 478 21.00 -10.17 1.14
CA LEU A 478 20.12 -9.53 2.10
C LEU A 478 18.66 -9.58 1.62
N ILE A 479 17.81 -10.17 2.43
CA ILE A 479 16.39 -10.37 2.13
C ILE A 479 15.56 -9.63 3.16
N GLN A 480 14.80 -8.61 2.75
CA GLN A 480 13.77 -8.02 3.61
C GLN A 480 12.50 -8.87 3.53
N PHE A 481 11.96 -9.28 4.68
CA PHE A 481 10.85 -10.23 4.74
C PHE A 481 9.78 -9.88 5.77
N ARG A 482 8.66 -10.60 5.68
CA ARG A 482 7.69 -10.84 6.75
C ARG A 482 7.47 -12.34 6.83
N LEU A 483 7.33 -12.88 8.02
CA LEU A 483 6.99 -14.28 8.24
C LEU A 483 5.76 -14.32 9.14
N PHE A 484 4.76 -15.05 8.70
CA PHE A 484 3.59 -15.42 9.49
C PHE A 484 3.69 -16.93 9.72
N HIS A 485 3.71 -17.37 10.97
CA HIS A 485 3.83 -18.79 11.27
C HIS A 485 3.17 -19.11 12.60
N ASN A 486 2.19 -20.01 12.60
CA ASN A 486 1.50 -20.44 13.82
C ASN A 486 1.01 -19.28 14.70
N GLY A 487 0.49 -18.21 14.08
CA GLY A 487 0.01 -17.01 14.76
C GLY A 487 1.10 -16.02 15.18
N CYS A 488 2.38 -16.38 15.06
CA CYS A 488 3.51 -15.46 15.20
C CYS A 488 3.63 -14.55 13.97
N ALA A 489 4.06 -13.31 14.18
CA ALA A 489 4.43 -12.38 13.11
C ALA A 489 5.85 -11.87 13.31
N VAL A 490 6.73 -12.14 12.34
CA VAL A 490 8.12 -11.69 12.34
C VAL A 490 8.34 -10.70 11.20
N LYS A 491 9.09 -9.63 11.48
CA LYS A 491 9.50 -8.64 10.48
C LYS A 491 10.95 -8.28 10.68
N GLY A 492 11.73 -8.36 9.60
CA GLY A 492 13.12 -7.96 9.61
C GLY A 492 13.81 -8.17 8.28
N THR A 493 15.10 -8.44 8.36
CA THR A 493 15.96 -8.84 7.27
C THR A 493 16.64 -10.17 7.58
N LEU A 494 17.00 -10.92 6.56
CA LEU A 494 17.76 -12.17 6.65
C LEU A 494 19.04 -12.04 5.84
N LEU A 495 20.16 -12.42 6.46
CA LEU A 495 21.44 -12.60 5.80
C LEU A 495 21.68 -14.09 5.51
N VAL A 496 22.25 -14.41 4.36
CA VAL A 496 22.58 -15.80 4.02
C VAL A 496 23.74 -16.27 4.88
N ASN A 497 23.56 -17.40 5.57
CA ASN A 497 24.61 -18.03 6.36
C ASN A 497 24.81 -19.49 5.92
N ARG A 498 25.94 -19.74 5.25
CA ARG A 498 26.33 -21.05 4.72
C ARG A 498 26.64 -22.10 5.79
N LYS A 499 26.82 -21.67 7.05
CA LYS A 499 27.09 -22.57 8.18
C LYS A 499 25.80 -23.12 8.81
N LEU A 500 24.63 -22.61 8.41
CA LEU A 500 23.36 -23.12 8.92
C LEU A 500 23.05 -24.49 8.31
N PRO A 501 22.40 -25.38 9.07
CA PRO A 501 21.77 -26.55 8.51
C PRO A 501 20.78 -26.18 7.39
N VAL A 502 20.56 -27.13 6.49
CA VAL A 502 19.58 -26.95 5.40
C VAL A 502 18.18 -26.69 5.96
N LYS A 503 17.38 -25.90 5.23
CA LYS A 503 16.00 -25.54 5.62
C LYS A 503 15.89 -24.77 6.95
N THR A 504 16.93 -24.06 7.38
CA THR A 504 16.91 -23.27 8.63
C THR A 504 16.72 -21.77 8.39
N ILE A 505 15.88 -21.14 9.22
CA ILE A 505 15.76 -19.69 9.37
C ILE A 505 15.99 -19.35 10.85
N CYS A 506 16.94 -18.46 11.15
CA CYS A 506 17.16 -17.95 12.49
C CYS A 506 16.56 -16.55 12.61
N VAL A 507 15.61 -16.38 13.53
CA VAL A 507 15.00 -15.08 13.88
C VAL A 507 15.50 -14.63 15.24
N ARG A 508 15.34 -13.34 15.55
CA ARG A 508 15.72 -12.75 16.85
C ARG A 508 14.51 -12.17 17.59
N PRO A 509 14.55 -12.04 18.93
CA PRO A 509 13.49 -11.39 19.69
C PRO A 509 13.09 -10.01 19.13
N SER A 510 14.08 -9.18 18.75
CA SER A 510 13.84 -7.88 18.11
C SER A 510 13.02 -7.95 16.81
N MET A 511 13.03 -9.09 16.11
CA MET A 511 12.28 -9.30 14.86
C MET A 511 10.83 -9.72 15.10
N ILE A 512 10.55 -10.36 16.23
CA ILE A 512 9.22 -10.88 16.56
C ILE A 512 8.32 -9.70 16.96
N LYS A 513 7.22 -9.53 16.23
CA LYS A 513 6.27 -8.41 16.41
C LYS A 513 5.00 -8.85 17.11
N VAL A 514 4.67 -10.14 17.02
CA VAL A 514 3.58 -10.83 17.71
C VAL A 514 4.07 -12.24 18.01
N GLU A 515 3.96 -12.66 19.27
CA GLU A 515 4.26 -14.04 19.68
C GLU A 515 3.09 -14.97 19.41
N THR A 516 3.36 -16.26 19.27
CA THR A 516 2.30 -17.27 19.27
C THR A 516 1.65 -17.31 20.64
N ASP A 517 0.36 -16.98 20.72
CA ASP A 517 -0.42 -17.19 21.95
C ASP A 517 -0.51 -18.69 22.29
N PRO A 518 0.02 -19.13 23.46
CA PRO A 518 -0.05 -20.52 23.92
C PRO A 518 -1.48 -21.07 23.99
N LYS A 519 -2.48 -20.22 24.24
CA LYS A 519 -3.90 -20.60 24.35
C LYS A 519 -4.54 -20.91 23.00
N LEU A 520 -3.90 -20.50 21.91
CA LEU A 520 -4.37 -20.68 20.53
C LEU A 520 -3.51 -21.68 19.75
N VAL A 521 -2.57 -22.36 20.43
CA VAL A 521 -1.74 -23.41 19.83
C VAL A 521 -2.64 -24.53 19.31
N GLY A 522 -2.35 -25.02 18.10
CA GLY A 522 -3.13 -26.05 17.42
C GLY A 522 -4.35 -25.54 16.66
N LYS A 523 -4.74 -24.26 16.80
CA LYS A 523 -5.74 -23.66 15.91
C LYS A 523 -5.15 -23.48 14.51
N SER A 524 -5.99 -23.65 13.49
CA SER A 524 -5.58 -23.47 12.10
C SER A 524 -5.11 -22.02 11.88
N THR A 525 -3.90 -21.84 11.37
CA THR A 525 -3.38 -20.52 10.98
C THR A 525 -2.86 -20.57 9.55
N LYS A 526 -2.71 -19.40 8.93
CA LYS A 526 -2.18 -19.24 7.57
C LYS A 526 -0.74 -18.78 7.66
N SER A 527 0.17 -19.75 7.53
CA SER A 527 1.60 -19.51 7.53
C SER A 527 2.08 -19.05 6.15
N SER A 528 2.96 -18.05 6.10
CA SER A 528 3.59 -17.62 4.85
C SER A 528 4.90 -16.88 5.09
N LEU A 529 5.85 -17.06 4.15
CA LEU A 529 7.10 -16.30 4.08
C LEU A 529 7.04 -15.31 2.92
N GLU A 530 7.17 -14.03 3.23
CA GLU A 530 6.78 -12.94 2.35
C GLU A 530 7.95 -11.99 2.09
N ILE A 531 8.41 -11.98 0.85
CA ILE A 531 9.58 -11.22 0.41
C ILE A 531 9.17 -9.82 0.00
N VAL A 532 9.88 -8.85 0.55
CA VAL A 532 9.59 -7.41 0.38
C VAL A 532 10.55 -6.81 -0.61
N GLY A 533 11.81 -7.18 -0.48
CA GLY A 533 12.89 -6.72 -1.32
C GLY A 533 14.14 -7.55 -1.08
N THR A 534 14.96 -7.62 -2.11
CA THR A 534 16.20 -8.40 -2.12
C THR A 534 17.35 -7.50 -2.56
N ARG A 535 18.53 -7.67 -1.97
CA ARG A 535 19.76 -6.97 -2.34
C ARG A 535 20.93 -7.93 -2.46
#